data_AF-A0A1H9FWE0-F1
#
_entry.id   AF-A0A1H9FWE0-F1
#
_cell.length_a   1.000
_cell.length_b   1.000
_cell.length_c   1.000
_cell.angle_alpha   90.00
_cell.angle_beta   90.00
_cell.angle_gamma   90.00
#
_symmetry.space_group_name_H-M   'P 1'
#
loop_
_entity.id
_entity.type
_entity.pdbx_description
1 polymer ?
#
loop_
_entity_poly.entity_id
_entity_poly.type
_entity_poly.pdbx_seq_one_letter_code
_entity_poly.pdbx_strand_id
1 'polypeptide(L)'
;MPAGFEFTLKAWQVVTHSSSSPTYRRMTVPLAQEDRGEVGAFRSTPPVLRGWTRTLECAQVLRATAVLLQCPASFRPTGENVERMTAFLSAAPRQGLRVLWEPRGSRPVSLLVELCRDLDLVHVVDPMQTETVTPEQTYYRLHGTSGMRHVHTDAELERLRDQVRGRPDPYVMFNNLLRARDAERFLELVRGRA
;
A
#
# COMPACT_ATOMS: atom_id res chain seq x y z
N MET A 1 -13.59 7.48 17.95
CA MET A 1 -12.98 8.33 16.91
C MET A 1 -13.96 9.40 16.50
N PRO A 2 -13.48 10.63 16.17
CA PRO A 2 -14.34 11.67 15.61
C PRO A 2 -15.07 11.19 14.36
N ALA A 3 -16.23 11.77 14.07
CA ALA A 3 -16.94 11.50 12.82
C ALA A 3 -16.06 11.89 11.62
N GLY A 4 -16.01 11.02 10.59
CA GLY A 4 -15.18 11.22 9.40
C GLY A 4 -13.70 10.83 9.57
N PHE A 5 -13.26 10.36 10.73
CA PHE A 5 -11.91 9.81 10.89
C PHE A 5 -11.82 8.39 10.30
N GLU A 6 -10.87 8.17 9.40
CA GLU A 6 -10.67 6.89 8.71
C GLU A 6 -9.37 6.22 9.13
N PHE A 7 -9.39 4.89 9.21
CA PHE A 7 -8.19 4.07 9.32
C PHE A 7 -7.95 3.29 8.05
N THR A 8 -6.70 3.32 7.59
CA THR A 8 -6.15 2.39 6.60
C THR A 8 -5.05 1.59 7.27
N LEU A 9 -5.03 0.27 7.07
CA LEU A 9 -4.06 -0.61 7.73
C LEU A 9 -3.06 -1.18 6.73
N LYS A 10 -1.77 -1.18 7.04
CA LYS A 10 -0.82 -2.01 6.26
C LYS A 10 -0.92 -3.45 6.72
N ALA A 11 -1.13 -4.37 5.78
CA ALA A 11 -1.15 -5.80 6.06
C ALA A 11 0.15 -6.25 6.70
N TRP A 12 0.06 -7.28 7.55
CA TRP A 12 1.25 -7.83 8.18
C TRP A 12 2.22 -8.35 7.11
N GLN A 13 3.48 -7.95 7.21
CA GLN A 13 4.50 -8.23 6.18
C GLN A 13 4.69 -9.72 5.87
N VAL A 14 4.27 -10.63 6.75
CA VAL A 14 4.28 -12.07 6.50
C VAL A 14 3.47 -12.47 5.26
N VAL A 15 2.53 -11.64 4.82
CA VAL A 15 1.76 -11.87 3.59
C VAL A 15 2.59 -11.56 2.33
N THR A 16 3.38 -10.48 2.34
CA THR A 16 4.03 -9.97 1.12
C THR A 16 5.54 -10.14 1.07
N HIS A 17 6.24 -10.22 2.21
CA HIS A 17 7.70 -10.25 2.31
C HIS A 17 8.21 -11.63 2.71
N SER A 18 9.14 -12.18 1.93
CA SER A 18 9.87 -13.41 2.29
C SER A 18 10.68 -13.22 3.57
N SER A 19 10.96 -14.31 4.29
CA SER A 19 11.72 -14.30 5.56
C SER A 19 13.14 -13.73 5.45
N SER A 20 13.68 -13.62 4.23
CA SER A 20 14.96 -12.95 3.95
C SER A 20 14.90 -11.41 4.01
N SER A 21 13.71 -10.81 4.06
CA SER A 21 13.55 -9.36 4.14
C SER A 21 14.19 -8.79 5.41
N PRO A 22 14.97 -7.70 5.33
CA PRO A 22 15.57 -7.09 6.51
C PRO A 22 14.55 -6.55 7.51
N THR A 23 13.29 -6.35 7.07
CA THR A 23 12.20 -5.85 7.90
C THR A 23 11.79 -6.82 9.02
N TYR A 24 12.09 -8.12 8.90
CA TYR A 24 11.84 -9.09 9.97
C TYR A 24 12.66 -8.81 11.24
N ARG A 25 13.83 -8.16 11.12
CA ARG A 25 14.66 -7.75 12.27
C ARG A 25 13.98 -6.69 13.16
N ARG A 26 12.93 -6.03 12.65
CA ARG A 26 12.19 -4.97 13.35
C ARG A 26 10.92 -5.49 14.02
N MET A 27 10.60 -6.77 13.91
CA MET A 27 9.41 -7.33 14.54
C MET A 27 9.60 -7.44 16.05
N THR A 28 8.61 -6.98 16.81
CA THR A 28 8.59 -7.12 18.28
C THR A 28 8.48 -8.58 18.70
N VAL A 29 7.70 -9.38 17.96
CA VAL A 29 7.66 -10.83 18.09
C VAL A 29 8.42 -11.43 16.91
N PRO A 30 9.56 -12.12 17.13
CA PRO A 30 10.33 -12.72 16.03
C PRO A 30 9.51 -13.74 15.23
N LEU A 31 9.86 -13.90 13.95
CA LEU A 31 9.31 -14.98 13.13
C LEU A 31 9.76 -16.34 13.68
N ALA A 32 8.81 -17.25 13.88
CA ALA A 32 9.09 -18.62 14.30
C ALA A 32 10.04 -19.31 13.31
N GLN A 33 10.93 -20.17 13.81
CA GLN A 33 11.94 -20.82 12.98
C GLN A 33 11.30 -21.72 11.90
N GLU A 34 10.21 -22.40 12.24
CA GLU A 34 9.42 -23.25 11.34
C GLU A 34 8.71 -22.47 10.22
N ASP A 35 8.35 -21.21 10.46
CA ASP A 35 7.69 -20.36 9.46
C ASP A 35 8.72 -19.72 8.49
N ARG A 36 10.03 -19.90 8.72
CA ARG A 36 11.06 -19.38 7.82
C ARG A 36 11.04 -20.13 6.49
N GLY A 37 11.01 -19.37 5.39
CA GLY A 37 10.86 -19.93 4.04
C GLY A 37 9.41 -20.04 3.60
N GLU A 38 8.47 -20.16 4.53
CA GLU A 38 7.04 -20.36 4.26
C GLU A 38 6.24 -19.05 4.14
N VAL A 39 6.77 -17.92 4.61
CA VAL A 39 6.11 -16.61 4.54
C VAL A 39 6.34 -15.86 3.22
N GLY A 40 5.48 -14.87 2.98
CA GLY A 40 5.63 -13.86 1.94
C GLY A 40 5.08 -14.25 0.57
N ALA A 41 5.23 -13.30 -0.36
CA ALA A 41 4.90 -13.47 -1.78
C ALA A 41 3.47 -13.98 -2.05
N PHE A 42 2.50 -13.74 -1.16
CA PHE A 42 1.13 -14.24 -1.29
C PHE A 42 1.00 -15.77 -1.34
N ARG A 43 1.93 -16.50 -0.74
CA ARG A 43 1.81 -17.97 -0.69
C ARG A 43 0.56 -18.39 0.09
N SER A 44 -0.08 -19.48 -0.31
CA SER A 44 -1.20 -20.07 0.44
C SER A 44 -0.73 -21.01 1.56
N THR A 45 0.37 -20.67 2.23
CA THR A 45 0.92 -21.46 3.34
C THR A 45 0.22 -21.09 4.65
N PRO A 46 0.20 -21.99 5.65
CA PRO A 46 -0.41 -21.71 6.95
C PRO A 46 0.03 -20.36 7.59
N PRO A 47 1.32 -19.98 7.66
CA PRO A 47 1.70 -18.70 8.27
C PRO A 47 1.22 -17.47 7.50
N VAL A 48 1.13 -17.52 6.16
CA VAL A 48 0.60 -16.42 5.37
C VAL A 48 -0.89 -16.25 5.60
N LEU A 49 -1.64 -17.36 5.59
CA LEU A 49 -3.08 -17.35 5.87
C LEU A 49 -3.38 -16.84 7.29
N ARG A 50 -2.64 -17.30 8.30
CA ARG A 50 -2.72 -16.76 9.67
C ARG A 50 -2.43 -15.26 9.70
N GLY A 51 -1.42 -14.82 8.96
CA GLY A 51 -1.05 -13.41 8.87
C GLY A 51 -2.14 -12.53 8.24
N TRP A 52 -2.83 -13.05 7.23
CA TRP A 52 -3.98 -12.38 6.63
C TRP A 52 -5.18 -12.33 7.56
N THR A 53 -5.55 -13.46 8.18
CA THR A 53 -6.63 -13.49 9.19
C THR A 53 -6.37 -12.49 10.30
N ARG A 54 -5.14 -12.45 10.84
CA ARG A 54 -4.77 -11.48 11.88
C ARG A 54 -4.86 -10.03 11.39
N THR A 55 -4.53 -9.78 10.12
CA THR A 55 -4.69 -8.45 9.52
C THR A 55 -6.16 -8.04 9.49
N LEU A 56 -7.06 -8.93 9.10
CA LEU A 56 -8.51 -8.68 9.07
C LEU A 56 -9.08 -8.44 10.47
N GLU A 57 -8.69 -9.24 11.46
CA GLU A 57 -9.09 -9.02 12.87
C GLU A 57 -8.70 -7.62 13.35
N CYS A 58 -7.46 -7.20 13.09
CA CYS A 58 -7.00 -5.85 13.43
C CYS A 58 -7.78 -4.76 12.68
N ALA A 59 -8.05 -4.97 11.39
CA ALA A 59 -8.83 -4.04 10.57
C ALA A 59 -10.25 -3.89 11.12
N GLN A 60 -10.89 -4.98 11.54
CA GLN A 60 -12.22 -4.96 12.14
C GLN A 60 -12.24 -4.18 13.46
N VAL A 61 -11.27 -4.40 14.35
CA VAL A 61 -11.15 -3.67 15.62
C VAL A 61 -11.00 -2.17 15.38
N LEU A 62 -10.17 -1.79 14.40
CA LEU A 62 -9.97 -0.38 14.03
C LEU A 62 -11.13 0.21 13.21
N ARG A 63 -12.04 -0.63 12.72
CA ARG A 63 -13.01 -0.27 11.67
C ARG A 63 -12.30 0.38 10.47
N ALA A 64 -11.17 -0.19 10.10
CA ALA A 64 -10.44 0.23 8.92
C ALA A 64 -11.29 -0.01 7.68
N THR A 65 -11.12 0.86 6.69
CA THR A 65 -11.87 0.84 5.42
C THR A 65 -11.04 0.25 4.28
N ALA A 66 -9.72 0.16 4.48
CA ALA A 66 -8.79 -0.30 3.48
C ALA A 66 -7.58 -1.01 4.11
N VAL A 67 -7.02 -1.95 3.35
CA VAL A 67 -5.82 -2.69 3.71
C VAL A 67 -4.76 -2.59 2.62
N LEU A 68 -3.55 -2.20 2.99
CA LEU A 68 -2.42 -2.03 2.09
C LEU A 68 -1.54 -3.28 2.05
N LEU A 69 -1.42 -3.84 0.86
CA LEU A 69 -0.48 -4.88 0.47
C LEU A 69 0.71 -4.23 -0.26
N GLN A 70 1.74 -3.85 0.49
CA GLN A 70 2.98 -3.39 -0.10
C GLN A 70 3.89 -4.57 -0.43
N CYS A 71 4.29 -4.70 -1.70
CA CYS A 71 5.21 -5.73 -2.16
C CYS A 71 6.65 -5.20 -2.22
N PRO A 72 7.66 -5.98 -1.80
CA PRO A 72 9.06 -5.59 -1.96
C PRO A 72 9.49 -5.64 -3.44
N ALA A 73 10.57 -4.95 -3.79
CA ALA A 73 11.11 -4.95 -5.16
C ALA A 73 11.61 -6.35 -5.61
N SER A 74 11.86 -7.25 -4.67
CA SER A 74 12.19 -8.65 -4.94
C SER A 74 10.99 -9.47 -5.43
N PHE A 75 9.75 -9.03 -5.19
CA PHE A 75 8.54 -9.68 -5.72
C PHE A 75 8.34 -9.29 -7.18
N ARG A 76 9.11 -9.87 -8.08
CA ARG A 76 9.11 -9.56 -9.53
C ARG A 76 7.83 -10.05 -10.23
N PRO A 77 7.41 -9.46 -11.36
CA PRO A 77 6.25 -9.88 -12.13
C PRO A 77 6.52 -11.15 -12.96
N THR A 78 6.93 -12.24 -12.31
CA THR A 78 7.06 -13.56 -12.95
C THR A 78 5.70 -14.25 -13.01
N GLY A 79 5.50 -15.17 -13.97
CA GLY A 79 4.25 -15.94 -14.08
C GLY A 79 3.85 -16.59 -12.75
N GLU A 80 4.80 -17.28 -12.10
CA GLU A 80 4.58 -17.90 -10.79
C GLU A 80 4.11 -16.91 -9.70
N ASN A 81 4.70 -15.71 -9.64
CA ASN A 81 4.31 -14.72 -8.64
C ASN A 81 2.92 -14.13 -8.94
N VAL A 82 2.61 -13.93 -10.23
CA VAL A 82 1.29 -13.45 -10.67
C VAL A 82 0.22 -14.49 -10.34
N GLU A 83 0.41 -15.75 -10.75
CA GLU A 83 -0.50 -16.86 -10.45
C GLU A 83 -0.76 -16.99 -8.95
N ARG A 84 0.30 -16.93 -8.14
CA ARG A 84 0.20 -17.02 -6.69
C ARG A 84 -0.59 -15.86 -6.08
N MET A 85 -0.30 -14.62 -6.49
CA MET A 85 -1.03 -13.44 -6.01
C MET A 85 -2.51 -13.49 -6.41
N THR A 86 -2.80 -13.88 -7.65
CA THR A 86 -4.16 -14.05 -8.17
C THR A 86 -4.91 -15.11 -7.36
N ALA A 87 -4.34 -16.31 -7.21
CA ALA A 87 -4.96 -17.38 -6.45
C ALA A 87 -5.25 -16.98 -5.00
N PHE A 88 -4.29 -16.32 -4.35
CA PHE A 88 -4.44 -15.85 -2.97
C PHE A 88 -5.53 -14.78 -2.84
N LEU A 89 -5.49 -13.72 -3.66
CA LEU A 89 -6.42 -12.58 -3.53
C LEU A 89 -7.84 -12.86 -4.04
N SER A 90 -8.01 -13.89 -4.87
CA SER A 90 -9.33 -14.41 -5.26
C SER A 90 -9.97 -15.28 -4.18
N ALA A 91 -9.18 -16.01 -3.39
CA ALA A 91 -9.68 -16.89 -2.35
C ALA A 91 -9.79 -16.22 -0.97
N ALA A 92 -8.93 -15.25 -0.68
CA ALA A 92 -8.84 -14.62 0.63
C ALA A 92 -10.03 -13.69 0.90
N PRO A 93 -10.74 -13.84 2.04
CA PRO A 93 -11.84 -12.95 2.38
C PRO A 93 -11.33 -11.52 2.60
N ARG A 94 -12.10 -10.53 2.15
CA ARG A 94 -11.77 -9.09 2.28
C ARG A 94 -12.60 -8.36 3.33
N GLN A 95 -13.72 -8.94 3.77
CA GLN A 95 -14.62 -8.35 4.77
C GLN A 95 -15.04 -6.90 4.45
N GLY A 96 -15.25 -6.60 3.16
CA GLY A 96 -15.65 -5.26 2.70
C GLY A 96 -14.51 -4.23 2.65
N LEU A 97 -13.27 -4.61 2.97
CA LEU A 97 -12.11 -3.72 2.86
C LEU A 97 -11.73 -3.49 1.39
N ARG A 98 -11.41 -2.23 1.07
CA ARG A 98 -10.67 -1.91 -0.15
C ARG A 98 -9.27 -2.48 -0.06
N VAL A 99 -8.82 -3.16 -1.12
CA VAL A 99 -7.47 -3.74 -1.17
C VAL A 99 -6.55 -2.78 -1.93
N LEU A 100 -5.65 -2.14 -1.20
CA LEU A 100 -4.67 -1.23 -1.75
C LEU A 100 -3.40 -2.01 -2.08
N TRP A 101 -2.92 -1.93 -3.31
CA TRP A 101 -1.73 -2.66 -3.75
C TRP A 101 -0.61 -1.70 -4.15
N GLU A 102 0.53 -1.81 -3.45
CA GLU A 102 1.71 -0.99 -3.70
C GLU A 102 2.87 -1.88 -4.16
N PRO A 103 2.99 -2.12 -5.48
CA PRO A 103 4.13 -2.81 -6.04
C PRO A 103 5.40 -1.94 -5.97
N ARG A 104 6.48 -2.47 -5.39
CA ARG A 104 7.82 -1.90 -5.59
C ARG A 104 8.51 -2.58 -6.78
N GLY A 105 9.37 -1.81 -7.45
CA GLY A 105 10.06 -2.24 -8.66
C GLY A 105 9.21 -2.03 -9.93
N SER A 106 9.88 -1.99 -11.08
CA SER A 106 9.23 -1.78 -12.38
C SER A 106 8.36 -2.96 -12.77
N ARG A 107 7.20 -2.67 -13.39
CA ARG A 107 6.25 -3.63 -13.93
C ARG A 107 5.68 -3.13 -15.26
N PRO A 108 5.33 -4.03 -16.19
CA PRO A 108 4.56 -3.63 -17.37
C PRO A 108 3.24 -2.99 -16.96
N VAL A 109 2.90 -1.84 -17.56
CA VAL A 109 1.64 -1.13 -17.28
C VAL A 109 0.42 -2.01 -17.58
N SER A 110 0.48 -2.80 -18.67
CA SER A 110 -0.59 -3.74 -19.02
C SER A 110 -0.90 -4.72 -17.89
N LEU A 111 0.14 -5.27 -17.25
CA LEU A 111 -0.01 -6.19 -16.13
C LEU A 111 -0.60 -5.49 -14.88
N LEU A 112 -0.21 -4.23 -14.63
CA LEU A 112 -0.81 -3.45 -13.54
C LEU A 112 -2.31 -3.26 -13.75
N VAL A 113 -2.72 -2.85 -14.96
CA VAL A 113 -4.12 -2.64 -15.33
C VAL A 113 -4.92 -3.94 -15.20
N GLU A 114 -4.39 -5.04 -15.74
CA GLU A 114 -5.02 -6.36 -15.68
C GLU A 114 -5.24 -6.80 -14.23
N LEU A 115 -4.19 -6.78 -13.40
CA LEU A 115 -4.30 -7.22 -12.01
C LEU A 115 -5.20 -6.32 -11.18
N CYS A 116 -5.17 -5.00 -11.39
CA CYS A 116 -6.04 -4.10 -10.63
C CYS A 116 -7.51 -4.30 -11.00
N ARG A 117 -7.81 -4.51 -12.28
CA ARG A 117 -9.18 -4.79 -12.74
C ARG A 117 -9.65 -6.16 -12.25
N ASP A 118 -8.88 -7.21 -12.51
CA ASP A 118 -9.33 -8.60 -12.31
C ASP A 118 -9.40 -8.97 -10.83
N LEU A 119 -8.57 -8.33 -10.00
CA LEU A 119 -8.54 -8.55 -8.56
C LEU A 119 -9.17 -7.40 -7.77
N ASP A 120 -9.82 -6.44 -8.40
CA ASP A 120 -10.43 -5.27 -7.75
C ASP A 120 -9.46 -4.60 -6.74
N LEU A 121 -8.33 -4.14 -7.24
CA LEU A 121 -7.26 -3.53 -6.44
C LEU A 121 -7.16 -2.03 -6.74
N VAL A 122 -6.85 -1.27 -5.71
CA VAL A 122 -6.47 0.14 -5.83
C VAL A 122 -4.95 0.22 -6.03
N HIS A 123 -4.50 0.78 -7.16
CA HIS A 123 -3.08 0.92 -7.44
C HIS A 123 -2.47 2.08 -6.66
N VAL A 124 -1.65 1.74 -5.67
CA VAL A 124 -0.98 2.69 -4.79
C VAL A 124 0.40 3.01 -5.33
N VAL A 125 0.65 4.31 -5.53
CA VAL A 125 1.91 4.81 -6.09
C VAL A 125 2.40 6.06 -5.39
N ASP A 126 3.65 6.40 -5.62
CA ASP A 126 4.16 7.75 -5.41
C ASP A 126 3.92 8.57 -6.70
N PRO A 127 3.03 9.58 -6.69
CA PRO A 127 2.65 10.34 -7.88
C PRO A 127 3.79 11.19 -8.45
N MET A 128 4.88 11.38 -7.70
CA MET A 128 6.08 12.04 -8.21
C MET A 128 6.90 11.12 -9.10
N GLN A 129 6.71 9.80 -9.01
CA GLN A 129 7.46 8.79 -9.77
C GLN A 129 6.64 8.22 -10.93
N THR A 130 5.36 7.92 -10.70
CA THR A 130 4.49 7.31 -11.71
C THR A 130 3.03 7.58 -11.39
N GLU A 131 2.18 7.51 -12.41
CA GLU A 131 0.75 7.72 -12.29
C GLU A 131 0.02 6.41 -11.94
N THR A 132 -1.11 6.50 -11.23
CA THR A 132 -1.91 5.32 -10.91
C THR A 132 -2.65 4.80 -12.16
N VAL A 133 -2.91 3.49 -12.20
CA VAL A 133 -3.72 2.87 -13.25
C VAL A 133 -5.20 2.76 -12.86
N THR A 134 -5.53 3.19 -11.63
CA THR A 134 -6.90 3.23 -11.08
C THR A 134 -7.25 4.66 -10.64
N PRO A 135 -7.27 5.64 -11.57
CA PRO A 135 -7.51 7.05 -11.23
C PRO A 135 -8.87 7.30 -10.54
N GLU A 136 -9.86 6.46 -10.81
CA GLU A 136 -11.18 6.44 -10.17
C GLU A 136 -11.16 5.98 -8.70
N GLN A 137 -10.05 5.40 -8.24
CA GLN A 137 -9.82 5.04 -6.84
C GLN A 137 -8.42 5.50 -6.44
N THR A 138 -8.20 6.82 -6.39
CA THR A 138 -6.83 7.33 -6.19
C THR A 138 -6.34 7.15 -4.76
N TYR A 139 -5.18 6.50 -4.62
CA TYR A 139 -4.47 6.37 -3.35
C TYR A 139 -2.96 6.61 -3.55
N TYR A 140 -2.48 7.75 -3.12
CA TYR A 140 -1.08 8.13 -3.21
C TYR A 140 -0.34 7.97 -1.89
N ARG A 141 0.88 7.43 -1.97
CA ARG A 141 1.80 7.30 -0.83
C ARG A 141 3.14 7.92 -1.21
N LEU A 142 3.42 9.11 -0.67
CA LEU A 142 4.64 9.85 -0.95
C LEU A 142 5.74 9.41 0.02
N HIS A 143 6.83 8.84 -0.49
CA HIS A 143 7.96 8.37 0.35
C HIS A 143 9.12 9.38 0.41
N GLY A 144 8.97 10.49 -0.30
CA GLY A 144 10.00 11.51 -0.48
C GLY A 144 10.79 11.29 -1.77
N THR A 145 10.77 12.28 -2.68
CA THR A 145 11.33 12.20 -4.04
C THR A 145 12.81 11.81 -4.05
N SER A 146 13.61 12.38 -3.12
CA SER A 146 15.02 12.07 -2.93
C SER A 146 15.31 11.15 -1.73
N GLY A 147 14.29 10.46 -1.21
CA GLY A 147 14.36 9.53 -0.09
C GLY A 147 13.66 10.03 1.17
N MET A 148 13.75 9.24 2.25
CA MET A 148 12.91 9.42 3.44
C MET A 148 13.05 10.79 4.14
N ARG A 149 14.20 11.46 4.02
CA ARG A 149 14.45 12.79 4.62
C ARG A 149 13.97 13.95 3.74
N HIS A 150 13.51 13.66 2.53
CA HIS A 150 13.06 14.67 1.59
C HIS A 150 11.89 15.46 2.19
N VAL A 151 11.93 16.77 1.95
CA VAL A 151 10.89 17.73 2.30
C VAL A 151 10.32 18.23 1.00
N HIS A 152 9.02 18.05 0.80
CA HIS A 152 8.40 18.42 -0.45
C HIS A 152 8.43 19.94 -0.64
N THR A 153 8.89 20.37 -1.80
CA THR A 153 8.89 21.78 -2.20
C THR A 153 7.46 22.26 -2.48
N ASP A 154 7.23 23.58 -2.44
CA ASP A 154 5.89 24.13 -2.77
C ASP A 154 5.47 23.72 -4.19
N ALA A 155 6.40 23.73 -5.14
CA ALA A 155 6.16 23.27 -6.51
C ALA A 155 5.73 21.79 -6.60
N GLU A 156 6.31 20.90 -5.78
CA GLU A 156 5.88 19.49 -5.72
C GLU A 156 4.49 19.36 -5.10
N LEU A 157 4.16 20.15 -4.08
CA LEU A 157 2.84 20.15 -3.46
C LEU A 157 1.77 20.72 -4.39
N GLU A 158 2.08 21.77 -5.16
CA GLU A 158 1.22 22.30 -6.22
C GLU A 158 0.98 21.29 -7.33
N ARG A 159 2.03 20.61 -7.77
CA ARG A 159 1.91 19.50 -8.73
C ARG A 159 1.01 18.40 -8.18
N LEU A 160 1.20 18.00 -6.93
CA LEU A 160 0.35 17.00 -6.27
C LEU A 160 -1.11 17.45 -6.21
N ARG A 161 -1.37 18.72 -5.87
CA ARG A 161 -2.72 19.31 -5.83
C ARG A 161 -3.38 19.20 -7.21
N ASP A 162 -2.64 19.51 -8.26
CA ASP A 162 -3.16 19.48 -9.62
C ASP A 162 -3.40 18.04 -10.10
N GLN A 163 -2.58 17.07 -9.67
CA GLN A 163 -2.79 15.65 -9.94
C GLN A 163 -4.05 15.09 -9.28
N VAL A 164 -4.39 15.53 -8.06
CA VAL A 164 -5.59 15.05 -7.35
C VAL A 164 -6.85 15.84 -7.69
N ARG A 165 -6.72 17.01 -8.33
CA ARG A 165 -7.85 17.84 -8.73
C ARG A 165 -8.78 17.09 -9.69
N GLY A 166 -10.08 17.11 -9.40
CA GLY A 166 -11.10 16.47 -10.23
C GLY A 166 -11.17 14.95 -10.07
N ARG A 167 -10.34 14.35 -9.22
CA ARG A 167 -10.45 12.92 -8.90
C ARG A 167 -11.57 12.69 -7.88
N PRO A 168 -12.26 11.53 -7.96
CA PRO A 168 -13.21 11.13 -6.93
C PRO A 168 -12.46 10.76 -5.65
N ASP A 169 -12.72 11.49 -4.56
CA ASP A 169 -12.24 11.25 -3.19
C ASP A 169 -10.77 10.75 -3.08
N PRO A 170 -9.78 11.51 -3.60
CA PRO A 170 -8.39 11.08 -3.63
C PRO A 170 -7.79 10.99 -2.23
N TYR A 171 -7.11 9.87 -1.94
CA TYR A 171 -6.39 9.67 -0.69
C TYR A 171 -4.90 10.00 -0.86
N VAL A 172 -4.36 10.86 0.00
CA VAL A 172 -2.94 11.24 -0.03
C VAL A 172 -2.29 10.97 1.33
N MET A 173 -1.28 10.11 1.34
CA MET A 173 -0.51 9.75 2.53
C MET A 173 0.96 10.14 2.36
N PHE A 174 1.40 11.09 3.19
CA PHE A 174 2.82 11.39 3.33
C PHE A 174 3.49 10.34 4.25
N ASN A 175 4.58 9.76 3.78
CA ASN A 175 5.32 8.70 4.44
C ASN A 175 6.83 8.98 4.54
N ASN A 176 7.26 10.21 4.24
CA ASN A 176 8.59 10.73 4.55
C ASN A 176 8.74 11.04 6.06
N LEU A 177 9.95 11.39 6.51
CA LEU A 177 10.20 11.71 7.92
C LEU A 177 9.38 12.92 8.41
N LEU A 178 9.30 13.97 7.59
CA LEU A 178 8.56 15.20 7.90
C LEU A 178 7.09 15.16 7.46
N ARG A 179 6.53 13.96 7.26
CA ARG A 179 5.16 13.72 6.76
C ARG A 179 4.06 14.57 7.36
N ALA A 180 4.10 14.85 8.67
CA ALA A 180 3.07 15.66 9.32
C ALA A 180 3.07 17.11 8.79
N ARG A 181 4.26 17.72 8.74
CA ARG A 181 4.45 19.08 8.22
C ARG A 181 4.11 19.18 6.74
N ASP A 182 4.52 18.21 5.93
CA ASP A 182 4.20 18.21 4.49
C ASP A 182 2.69 17.99 4.24
N ALA A 183 2.04 17.14 5.04
CA ALA A 183 0.59 16.97 4.98
C ALA A 183 -0.18 18.24 5.39
N GLU A 184 0.28 18.95 6.42
CA GLU A 184 -0.32 20.23 6.86
C GLU A 184 -0.21 21.30 5.77
N ARG A 185 0.99 21.49 5.19
CA ARG A 185 1.21 22.42 4.07
C ARG A 185 0.36 22.07 2.86
N PHE A 186 0.26 20.78 2.53
CA PHE A 186 -0.60 20.34 1.44
C PHE A 186 -2.08 20.61 1.72
N LEU A 187 -2.53 20.39 2.95
CA LEU A 187 -3.90 20.67 3.36
C LEU A 187 -4.24 22.16 3.31
N GLU A 188 -3.32 23.04 3.70
CA GLU A 188 -3.46 24.50 3.56
C GLU A 188 -3.60 24.91 2.09
N LEU A 189 -2.75 24.35 1.22
CA LEU A 189 -2.77 24.57 -0.22
C LEU A 189 -4.09 24.12 -0.86
N VAL A 190 -4.60 22.94 -0.50
CA VAL A 190 -5.87 22.40 -1.03
C VAL A 190 -7.08 23.20 -0.52
N ARG A 191 -7.02 23.74 0.69
CA ARG A 191 -8.07 24.59 1.27
C ARG A 191 -8.08 26.03 0.72
N GLY A 192 -7.12 26.40 -0.13
CA GLY A 192 -6.97 27.76 -0.64
C GLY A 192 -6.57 28.78 0.45
N ARG A 193 -5.82 28.34 1.46
CA ARG A 193 -5.31 29.20 2.55
C ARG A 193 -3.81 29.54 2.41
N ALA A 194 -3.25 29.35 1.21
CA ALA A 194 -1.88 29.66 0.86
C ALA A 194 -1.82 30.94 0.01
#